data_AF-H1B9P7-F1
#
_entry.id   AF-H1B9P7-F1
#
_cell.length_a   1.000
_cell.length_b   1.000
_cell.length_c   1.000
_cell.angle_alpha   90.00
_cell.angle_beta   90.00
_cell.angle_gamma   90.00
#
_symmetry.space_group_name_H-M   'P 1'
#
loop_
_entity.id
_entity.type
_entity.pdbx_description
1 polymer ?
#
loop_
_entity_poly.entity_id
_entity_poly.type
_entity_poly.pdbx_seq_one_letter_code
_entity_poly.pdbx_strand_id
1 'polypeptide(L)'
;MKKENGYWIDENNNKWDCKDTDEELAIIYSRFMCNCDNCTNCYNCSNCHSCMACHDCYDCDNCFECNKCEDCNACHGCNECNDCYNCFECNSCGKCDNCTNCNHLYACNDLEDCTVCKTVTFD
;
A
#
# COMPACT_ATOMS: atom_id res chain seq x y z
N MET A 1 -3.85 2.91 24.65
CA MET A 1 -5.00 2.60 23.79
C MET A 1 -6.23 3.25 24.36
N LYS A 2 -7.15 3.66 23.50
CA LYS A 2 -8.50 4.10 23.86
C LYS A 2 -9.49 3.35 22.96
N LYS A 3 -10.59 2.86 23.53
CA LYS A 3 -11.76 2.39 22.75
C LYS A 3 -12.69 3.54 22.47
N GLU A 4 -13.06 3.77 21.22
CA GLU A 4 -14.02 4.80 20.87
C GLU A 4 -14.75 4.43 19.56
N ASN A 5 -16.08 4.62 19.52
CA ASN A 5 -16.90 4.45 18.31
C ASN A 5 -16.71 3.14 17.53
N GLY A 6 -16.36 2.05 18.21
CA GLY A 6 -16.12 0.78 17.55
C GLY A 6 -14.79 0.74 16.79
N TYR A 7 -13.77 1.48 17.23
CA TYR A 7 -12.36 1.29 16.88
C TYR A 7 -11.47 1.30 18.13
N TRP A 8 -10.37 0.56 18.09
CA TRP A 8 -9.28 0.70 19.04
C TRP A 8 -8.25 1.65 18.47
N ILE A 9 -7.76 2.53 19.35
CA ILE A 9 -7.05 3.73 18.93
C ILE A 9 -5.83 3.90 19.81
N ASP A 10 -4.68 3.73 19.17
CA ASP A 10 -3.39 3.79 19.84
C ASP A 10 -2.93 5.23 20.10
N GLU A 11 -1.74 5.38 20.65
CA GLU A 11 -1.17 6.72 20.87
C GLU A 11 -0.85 7.45 19.56
N ASN A 12 -0.63 6.69 18.48
CA ASN A 12 -0.39 7.18 17.12
C ASN A 12 -1.69 7.33 16.31
N ASN A 13 -2.84 7.21 16.98
CA ASN A 13 -4.20 7.22 16.46
C ASN A 13 -4.42 6.34 15.22
N ASN A 14 -3.60 5.31 15.04
CA ASN A 14 -3.89 4.15 14.22
C ASN A 14 -5.14 3.47 14.74
N LYS A 15 -5.92 3.00 13.78
CA LYS A 15 -7.30 2.66 14.01
C LYS A 15 -7.50 1.29 13.50
N TRP A 16 -8.01 0.49 14.39
CA TRP A 16 -8.38 -0.85 14.04
C TRP A 16 -9.82 -1.01 14.42
N ASP A 17 -10.63 -1.30 13.40
CA ASP A 17 -12.06 -1.46 13.57
C ASP A 17 -12.29 -2.41 14.72
N CYS A 18 -13.03 -2.01 15.75
CA CYS A 18 -13.31 -2.84 16.92
C CYS A 18 -14.12 -4.08 16.55
N LYS A 19 -14.76 -4.07 15.38
CA LYS A 19 -15.37 -5.29 14.82
C LYS A 19 -14.31 -6.26 14.34
N ASP A 20 -13.15 -5.75 13.95
CA ASP A 20 -12.07 -6.48 13.29
C ASP A 20 -10.79 -6.56 14.15
N THR A 21 -10.71 -5.89 15.31
CA THR A 21 -9.52 -5.80 16.17
C THR A 21 -9.92 -5.49 17.62
N ASP A 22 -9.12 -5.87 18.62
CA ASP A 22 -9.32 -5.64 20.08
C ASP A 22 -8.29 -4.65 20.70
N GLU A 23 -8.44 -4.27 21.99
CA GLU A 23 -7.65 -3.19 22.61
C GLU A 23 -6.16 -3.48 22.68
N GLU A 24 -5.82 -4.68 23.13
CA GLU A 24 -4.43 -5.06 23.38
C GLU A 24 -3.69 -5.18 22.04
N LEU A 25 -4.37 -5.65 20.98
CA LEU A 25 -3.83 -5.75 19.62
C LEU A 25 -3.52 -4.39 18.98
N ALA A 26 -4.42 -3.44 19.12
CA ALA A 26 -4.20 -2.08 18.64
C ALA A 26 -2.98 -1.43 19.30
N ILE A 27 -2.61 -1.82 20.54
CA ILE A 27 -1.37 -1.32 21.22
C ILE A 27 -0.14 -1.82 20.51
N ILE A 28 -0.22 -3.04 20.01
CA ILE A 28 0.92 -3.70 19.40
C ILE A 28 1.16 -3.10 18.02
N TYR A 29 0.17 -3.05 17.13
CA TYR A 29 0.34 -2.48 15.79
C TYR A 29 0.83 -1.03 15.85
N SER A 30 0.36 -0.26 16.83
CA SER A 30 0.88 1.06 17.16
C SER A 30 2.39 1.20 17.25
N ARG A 31 3.03 0.23 17.90
CA ARG A 31 4.44 0.31 18.26
C ARG A 31 5.35 -0.15 17.14
N PHE A 32 4.86 -1.11 16.37
CA PHE A 32 5.60 -1.78 15.28
C PHE A 32 5.39 -1.16 13.93
N MET A 33 4.39 -0.33 13.87
CA MET A 33 4.41 0.78 12.99
C MET A 33 5.66 1.64 13.20
N CYS A 34 6.68 1.31 12.42
CA CYS A 34 7.96 1.97 12.38
C CYS A 34 7.83 3.14 11.41
N ASN A 35 7.74 4.36 11.95
CA ASN A 35 7.29 5.54 11.20
C ASN A 35 5.88 5.37 10.59
N CYS A 36 4.98 4.67 11.27
CA CYS A 36 3.69 4.28 10.71
C CYS A 36 2.54 4.78 11.65
N ASP A 37 1.59 5.56 11.15
CA ASP A 37 0.63 6.31 12.00
C ASP A 37 -0.75 6.51 11.35
N ASN A 38 -1.80 6.71 12.16
CA ASN A 38 -3.19 7.02 11.75
C ASN A 38 -3.88 6.07 10.79
N CYS A 39 -3.46 4.85 10.88
CA CYS A 39 -3.50 3.98 9.78
C CYS A 39 -4.62 2.97 10.09
N THR A 40 -5.58 2.95 9.17
CA THR A 40 -6.97 2.55 9.38
C THR A 40 -7.20 1.16 8.81
N ASN A 41 -6.95 0.17 9.67
CA ASN A 41 -6.42 -1.11 9.22
C ASN A 41 -5.10 -0.95 8.47
N CYS A 42 -4.53 0.25 8.55
CA CYS A 42 -3.38 0.67 7.80
C CYS A 42 -2.21 0.84 8.74
N TYR A 43 -1.05 1.08 8.13
CA TYR A 43 0.24 1.37 8.71
C TYR A 43 0.94 2.29 7.68
N ASN A 44 1.44 3.49 8.09
CA ASN A 44 1.92 4.55 7.19
C ASN A 44 3.31 4.20 6.72
N CYS A 45 3.27 3.46 5.65
CA CYS A 45 4.10 2.31 5.59
C CYS A 45 5.50 2.77 5.20
N SER A 46 6.46 2.70 6.11
CA SER A 46 7.84 3.09 5.82
C SER A 46 8.76 1.99 6.29
N ASN A 47 9.29 1.20 5.35
CA ASN A 47 9.75 -0.14 5.71
C ASN A 47 8.66 -0.95 6.44
N CYS A 48 7.40 -0.58 6.24
CA CYS A 48 6.26 -1.32 6.73
C CYS A 48 5.78 -2.23 5.59
N HIS A 49 4.72 -2.95 5.81
CA HIS A 49 4.48 -4.12 4.98
C HIS A 49 3.02 -4.52 5.04
N SER A 50 2.51 -5.18 3.99
CA SER A 50 1.16 -5.78 4.00
C SER A 50 0.06 -4.77 4.24
N CYS A 51 0.33 -3.59 3.73
CA CYS A 51 -0.42 -2.40 3.97
C CYS A 51 -1.80 -2.63 3.33
N MET A 52 -2.89 -2.50 4.11
CA MET A 52 -4.23 -2.90 3.70
C MET A 52 -5.21 -1.76 3.84
N ALA A 53 -5.87 -1.47 2.71
CA ALA A 53 -6.48 -0.16 2.51
C ALA A 53 -5.49 0.95 2.90
N CYS A 54 -4.18 0.64 2.88
CA CYS A 54 -3.16 1.48 3.45
C CYS A 54 -2.99 2.68 2.57
N HIS A 55 -2.63 3.73 3.25
CA HIS A 55 -2.09 4.84 2.55
C HIS A 55 -0.59 4.71 2.50
N ASP A 56 -0.06 4.98 1.32
CA ASP A 56 1.31 5.42 1.12
C ASP A 56 2.33 4.48 1.75
N CYS A 57 2.50 3.38 1.04
CA CYS A 57 3.59 2.47 1.23
C CYS A 57 4.86 3.04 0.63
N TYR A 58 5.93 3.11 1.42
CA TYR A 58 7.26 3.55 0.99
C TYR A 58 8.31 2.53 1.41
N ASP A 59 9.03 1.98 0.43
CA ASP A 59 9.92 0.84 0.67
C ASP A 59 9.15 -0.27 1.43
N CYS A 60 7.97 -0.57 0.90
CA CYS A 60 6.97 -1.35 1.60
C CYS A 60 6.47 -2.44 0.70
N ASP A 61 6.61 -3.67 1.12
CA ASP A 61 6.19 -4.75 0.26
C ASP A 61 4.72 -5.07 0.48
N ASN A 62 4.11 -5.61 -0.57
CA ASN A 62 2.79 -6.24 -0.55
C ASN A 62 1.69 -5.26 -0.12
N CYS A 63 1.50 -4.21 -0.89
CA CYS A 63 0.46 -3.23 -0.63
C CYS A 63 -0.83 -3.64 -1.36
N PHE A 64 -1.95 -3.65 -0.63
CA PHE A 64 -3.23 -4.21 -1.08
C PHE A 64 -4.37 -3.22 -0.93
N GLU A 65 -5.00 -2.93 -2.06
CA GLU A 65 -5.98 -1.83 -2.14
C GLU A 65 -5.40 -0.55 -1.51
N CYS A 66 -4.06 -0.48 -1.49
CA CYS A 66 -3.36 0.66 -1.00
C CYS A 66 -3.54 1.72 -2.04
N ASN A 67 -3.65 2.93 -1.57
CA ASN A 67 -3.86 3.97 -2.54
C ASN A 67 -2.58 4.15 -3.37
N LYS A 68 -1.43 4.15 -2.71
CA LYS A 68 -0.15 4.44 -3.35
C LYS A 68 0.98 3.62 -2.75
N CYS A 69 1.89 3.25 -3.62
CA CYS A 69 3.06 2.47 -3.29
C CYS A 69 4.26 3.00 -4.07
N GLU A 70 5.35 3.27 -3.37
CA GLU A 70 6.58 3.83 -3.93
C GLU A 70 7.77 3.06 -3.40
N ASP A 71 8.69 2.67 -4.30
CA ASP A 71 9.78 1.74 -3.97
C ASP A 71 9.24 0.43 -3.34
N CYS A 72 8.01 0.07 -3.67
CA CYS A 72 7.29 -1.04 -3.07
C CYS A 72 7.32 -2.24 -3.98
N ASN A 73 7.45 -3.43 -3.42
CA ASN A 73 7.33 -4.64 -4.22
C ASN A 73 5.92 -5.23 -4.09
N ALA A 74 5.47 -5.86 -5.17
CA ALA A 74 4.24 -6.65 -5.23
C ALA A 74 2.98 -5.89 -4.79
N CYS A 75 2.68 -4.79 -5.47
CA CYS A 75 1.49 -3.98 -5.20
C CYS A 75 0.27 -4.52 -5.97
N HIS A 76 -0.86 -4.67 -5.29
CA HIS A 76 -2.03 -5.35 -5.83
C HIS A 76 -3.33 -4.58 -5.61
N GLY A 77 -4.06 -4.31 -6.69
CA GLY A 77 -5.28 -3.50 -6.61
C GLY A 77 -4.99 -2.09 -6.08
N CYS A 78 -3.72 -1.69 -6.11
CA CYS A 78 -3.29 -0.38 -5.65
C CYS A 78 -3.61 0.64 -6.72
N ASN A 79 -4.02 1.83 -6.31
CA ASN A 79 -4.39 2.80 -7.33
C ASN A 79 -3.16 3.29 -8.10
N GLU A 80 -2.05 3.49 -7.41
CA GLU A 80 -0.82 4.02 -7.99
C GLU A 80 0.40 3.26 -7.47
N CYS A 81 1.26 2.81 -8.38
CA CYS A 81 2.55 2.20 -8.03
C CYS A 81 3.67 2.87 -8.82
N ASN A 82 4.73 3.30 -8.15
CA ASN A 82 5.84 3.99 -8.79
C ASN A 82 7.18 3.43 -8.32
N ASP A 83 8.11 3.20 -9.25
CA ASP A 83 9.41 2.60 -8.94
C ASP A 83 9.22 1.26 -8.16
N CYS A 84 8.11 0.57 -8.45
CA CYS A 84 7.67 -0.65 -7.78
C CYS A 84 7.95 -1.87 -8.64
N TYR A 85 8.09 -3.05 -8.04
CA TYR A 85 8.26 -4.29 -8.82
C TYR A 85 7.03 -5.17 -8.68
N ASN A 86 6.71 -5.94 -9.72
CA ASN A 86 5.63 -6.94 -9.73
C ASN A 86 4.24 -6.35 -9.40
N CYS A 87 3.83 -5.25 -10.03
CA CYS A 87 2.51 -4.63 -9.78
C CYS A 87 1.38 -5.33 -10.55
N PHE A 88 0.24 -5.56 -9.90
CA PHE A 88 -0.88 -6.29 -10.49
C PHE A 88 -2.22 -5.59 -10.24
N GLU A 89 -3.07 -5.52 -11.27
CA GLU A 89 -4.40 -4.88 -11.18
C GLU A 89 -4.35 -3.45 -10.62
N CYS A 90 -3.19 -2.81 -10.77
CA CYS A 90 -3.03 -1.45 -10.31
C CYS A 90 -3.61 -0.51 -11.34
N ASN A 91 -4.26 0.55 -10.86
CA ASN A 91 -4.89 1.47 -11.79
C ASN A 91 -3.83 2.23 -12.61
N SER A 92 -2.70 2.58 -12.01
CA SER A 92 -1.57 3.22 -12.67
C SER A 92 -0.24 2.67 -12.17
N CYS A 93 0.69 2.30 -13.07
CA CYS A 93 2.08 1.97 -12.72
C CYS A 93 3.08 2.78 -13.53
N GLY A 94 4.09 3.32 -12.85
CA GLY A 94 5.15 4.14 -13.43
C GLY A 94 6.53 3.62 -13.06
N LYS A 95 7.42 3.42 -14.03
CA LYS A 95 8.78 2.90 -13.80
C LYS A 95 8.82 1.59 -13.00
N CYS A 96 7.77 0.79 -13.18
CA CYS A 96 7.62 -0.46 -12.47
C CYS A 96 8.02 -1.62 -13.38
N ASP A 97 8.68 -2.63 -12.81
CA ASP A 97 9.04 -3.84 -13.56
C ASP A 97 8.00 -4.95 -13.31
N ASN A 98 7.79 -5.83 -14.29
CA ASN A 98 6.88 -6.99 -14.21
C ASN A 98 5.43 -6.60 -13.86
N CYS A 99 4.85 -5.61 -14.55
CA CYS A 99 3.47 -5.20 -14.33
C CYS A 99 2.48 -6.03 -15.16
N THR A 100 1.34 -6.41 -14.56
CA THR A 100 0.31 -7.22 -15.21
C THR A 100 -1.09 -6.68 -14.89
N ASN A 101 -2.01 -6.70 -15.87
CA ASN A 101 -3.39 -6.21 -15.69
C ASN A 101 -3.51 -4.77 -15.14
N CYS A 102 -2.49 -3.93 -15.34
CA CYS A 102 -2.52 -2.55 -14.90
C CYS A 102 -3.11 -1.65 -15.98
N ASN A 103 -3.95 -0.70 -15.58
CA ASN A 103 -4.74 0.07 -16.55
C ASN A 103 -3.91 1.14 -17.25
N HIS A 104 -3.00 1.83 -16.56
CA HIS A 104 -2.21 2.93 -17.11
C HIS A 104 -0.72 2.75 -16.81
N LEU A 105 0.06 2.45 -17.84
CA LEU A 105 1.50 2.17 -17.69
C LEU A 105 2.38 3.26 -18.31
N TYR A 106 3.46 3.61 -17.62
CA TYR A 106 4.52 4.53 -18.06
C TYR A 106 5.90 3.98 -17.66
N ALA A 107 6.87 3.97 -18.56
CA ALA A 107 8.26 3.58 -18.25
C ALA A 107 8.43 2.19 -17.60
N CYS A 108 7.46 1.29 -17.76
CA CYS A 108 7.48 -0.05 -17.14
C CYS A 108 8.15 -1.09 -18.04
N ASN A 109 8.89 -2.03 -17.43
CA ASN A 109 9.52 -3.14 -18.14
C ASN A 109 8.78 -4.46 -17.89
N ASP A 110 9.03 -5.46 -18.74
CA ASP A 110 8.52 -6.84 -18.63
C ASP A 110 6.99 -6.92 -18.42
N LEU A 111 6.23 -6.38 -19.38
CA LEU A 111 4.76 -6.23 -19.31
C LEU A 111 4.01 -7.44 -19.89
N GLU A 112 3.14 -8.07 -19.09
CA GLU A 112 2.25 -9.17 -19.51
C GLU A 112 0.78 -8.71 -19.39
N ASP A 113 -0.07 -9.01 -20.38
CA ASP A 113 -1.53 -8.77 -20.36
C ASP A 113 -2.01 -7.38 -19.83
N CYS A 114 -1.48 -6.26 -20.37
CA CYS A 114 -1.86 -4.91 -19.92
C CYS A 114 -2.76 -4.14 -20.91
N THR A 115 -3.77 -3.44 -20.38
CA THR A 115 -4.91 -2.88 -21.12
C THR A 115 -4.62 -1.54 -21.83
N VAL A 116 -3.76 -0.67 -21.29
CA VAL A 116 -3.31 0.58 -21.94
C VAL A 116 -1.84 0.90 -21.60
N CYS A 117 -0.90 0.50 -22.46
CA CYS A 117 0.49 0.94 -22.39
C CYS A 117 0.68 2.27 -23.15
N LYS A 118 0.91 3.38 -22.45
CA LYS A 118 1.52 4.57 -23.07
C LYS A 118 3.03 4.43 -22.90
N THR A 119 3.67 3.70 -23.81
CA THR A 119 5.13 3.64 -23.90
C THR A 119 5.66 5.05 -24.18
N VAL A 120 6.12 5.74 -23.14
CA VAL A 120 6.92 6.95 -23.34
C VAL A 120 8.34 6.48 -23.55
N THR A 121 8.79 6.58 -24.79
CA THR A 121 10.20 6.43 -25.16
C THR A 121 10.97 7.59 -24.53
N PHE A 122 11.93 7.30 -23.67
CA PHE A 122 12.89 8.31 -23.21
C PHE A 122 13.89 8.55 -24.36
N ASP A 123 13.91 9.78 -24.88
CA ASP A 123 15.03 10.31 -25.70
C ASP A 123 16.25 10.61 -24.82
#